data_AF-A0AAJ2DSQ9-F1
#
_entry.id   AF-A0AAJ2DSQ9-F1
#
_cell.length_a   1.000
_cell.length_b   1.000
_cell.length_c   1.000
_cell.angle_alpha   90.00
_cell.angle_beta   90.00
_cell.angle_gamma   90.00
#
_symmetry.space_group_name_H-M   'P 1'
#
loop_
_entity.id
_entity.type
_entity.pdbx_description
1 polymer ?
#
loop_
_entity_poly.entity_id
_entity_poly.type
_entity_poly.pdbx_seq_one_letter_code
_entity_poly.pdbx_strand_id
1 'polypeptide(L)'
;MNRRGFLSIAGALAAAPMPATAALTAARADGAIKALILVDFNGGNDGLNTVIPIADERYRALRPTLHIPRDRALRLDDRTGLHPSLRPLMPAWNAGEWAIVQGVGYAQPRRSHYRSQQIWNTASDADDYRREGWLARSIASRMHTFGTAEAGPFPAGVDASQLHLPFDMRSFAASCEAAARAVHASRAQKGVTVIRLALNGFDTHEHQAARHASLLAQFADGIASLRETLTASGEWRRTLVMTRSEFGRSAHENDARGTDHGAGAPHFLLGGAVRGGLFGDAPKLDQLDADGGVPASVDFRRLCATVLDACWSVASAPVIGRSFEPLPFVRV
;
A
#
# COMPACT_ATOMS: atom_id res chain seq x y z
N MET A 1 -66.58 44.01 29.34
CA MET A 1 -66.89 43.12 28.19
C MET A 1 -65.92 43.50 27.07
N ASN A 2 -65.05 42.67 26.46
CA ASN A 2 -64.92 41.22 26.37
C ASN A 2 -63.45 40.83 26.07
N ARG A 3 -63.06 39.72 26.70
CA ARG A 3 -62.07 38.66 26.38
C ARG A 3 -61.26 38.72 25.07
N ARG A 4 -59.93 38.52 25.20
CA ARG A 4 -58.99 37.78 24.31
C ARG A 4 -57.66 37.73 25.07
N GLY A 5 -57.24 36.62 25.69
CA GLY A 5 -56.84 35.36 25.06
C GLY A 5 -55.32 35.23 25.18
N PHE A 6 -54.81 34.92 26.38
CA PHE A 6 -53.38 34.69 26.61
C PHE A 6 -53.16 33.18 26.80
N LEU A 7 -52.70 32.52 25.74
CA LEU A 7 -52.26 31.13 25.75
C LEU A 7 -50.85 31.07 26.33
N SER A 8 -50.69 30.30 27.40
CA SER A 8 -49.41 29.86 27.94
C SER A 8 -48.79 28.83 26.99
N ILE A 9 -47.62 29.14 26.43
CA ILE A 9 -46.73 28.15 25.81
C ILE A 9 -45.59 27.94 26.81
N ALA A 10 -45.72 26.90 27.63
CA ALA A 10 -44.60 26.34 28.37
C ALA A 10 -43.63 25.72 27.37
N GLY A 11 -42.40 26.24 27.34
CA GLY A 11 -41.33 25.74 26.50
C GLY A 11 -40.89 24.33 26.92
N ALA A 12 -41.22 23.34 26.10
CA ALA A 12 -40.48 22.08 26.06
C ALA A 12 -39.39 22.22 24.99
N LEU A 13 -38.18 22.61 25.41
CA LEU A 13 -36.97 22.37 24.62
C LEU A 13 -36.75 20.86 24.62
N ALA A 14 -37.33 20.17 23.64
CA ALA A 14 -36.88 18.84 23.27
C ALA A 14 -35.44 18.98 22.81
N ALA A 15 -34.50 18.51 23.62
CA ALA A 15 -33.13 18.29 23.18
C ALA A 15 -33.19 17.25 22.07
N ALA A 16 -33.14 17.70 20.81
CA ALA A 16 -32.87 16.81 19.70
C ALA A 16 -31.53 16.12 20.00
N PRO A 17 -31.40 14.79 19.84
CA PRO A 17 -30.09 14.18 19.83
C PRO A 17 -29.34 14.81 18.68
N MET A 18 -28.33 15.63 19.00
CA MET A 18 -27.32 16.00 18.02
C MET A 18 -26.84 14.70 17.39
N PRO A 19 -26.85 14.53 16.06
CA PRO A 19 -26.04 13.47 15.48
C PRO A 19 -24.64 13.73 16.04
N ALA A 20 -23.98 12.67 16.52
CA ALA A 20 -22.57 12.73 16.86
C ALA A 20 -21.81 13.05 15.57
N THR A 21 -21.82 14.32 15.18
CA THR A 21 -20.87 14.92 14.28
C THR A 21 -19.56 14.64 14.96
N ALA A 22 -18.86 13.65 14.42
CA ALA A 22 -17.58 13.21 14.89
C ALA A 22 -16.70 14.46 15.05
N ALA A 23 -16.59 14.94 16.29
CA ALA A 23 -15.47 15.73 16.72
C ALA A 23 -14.26 14.79 16.76
N LEU A 24 -13.92 14.20 15.61
CA LEU A 24 -12.54 13.90 15.29
C LEU A 24 -11.92 15.29 15.12
N THR A 25 -11.42 15.82 16.23
CA THR A 25 -10.39 16.84 16.17
C THR A 25 -9.41 16.35 15.10
N ALA A 26 -9.30 17.11 14.01
CA ALA A 26 -8.27 16.87 13.01
C ALA A 26 -6.94 17.02 13.74
N ALA A 27 -6.43 15.90 14.27
CA ALA A 27 -5.13 15.83 14.87
C ALA A 27 -4.19 16.41 13.81
N ARG A 28 -3.53 17.52 14.15
CA ARG A 28 -2.44 18.00 13.32
C ARG A 28 -1.43 16.86 13.30
N ALA A 29 -1.29 16.20 12.16
CA ALA A 29 -0.27 15.19 11.97
C ALA A 29 1.09 15.88 12.05
N ASP A 30 1.61 16.04 13.26
CA ASP A 30 2.95 16.56 13.55
C ASP A 30 4.02 15.46 13.42
N GLY A 31 3.60 14.23 13.07
CA GLY A 31 4.48 13.10 12.85
C GLY A 31 5.58 13.33 11.79
N ALA A 32 6.63 12.52 11.87
CA ALA A 32 7.88 12.69 11.13
C ALA A 32 7.71 12.59 9.60
N ILE A 33 6.73 11.80 9.15
CA ILE A 33 6.41 11.60 7.74
C ILE A 33 5.37 12.64 7.29
N LYS A 34 5.70 13.39 6.24
CA LYS A 34 4.81 14.40 5.63
C LYS A 34 4.28 14.00 4.26
N ALA A 35 4.84 12.98 3.63
CA ALA A 35 4.35 12.43 2.38
C ALA A 35 4.20 10.90 2.45
N LEU A 36 3.05 10.40 2.00
CA LEU A 36 2.81 8.98 1.77
C LEU A 36 2.56 8.76 0.28
N ILE A 37 3.36 7.91 -0.35
CA ILE A 37 3.18 7.48 -1.74
C ILE A 37 2.74 6.02 -1.71
N LEU A 38 1.47 5.78 -2.00
CA LEU A 38 0.91 4.44 -2.17
C LEU A 38 1.16 3.97 -3.61
N VAL A 39 1.74 2.79 -3.77
CA VAL A 39 1.97 2.18 -5.10
C VAL A 39 1.16 0.90 -5.20
N ASP A 40 0.14 0.89 -6.05
CA ASP A 40 -0.71 -0.27 -6.23
C ASP A 40 -0.21 -1.17 -7.35
N PHE A 41 0.14 -2.41 -7.00
CA PHE A 41 0.39 -3.50 -7.92
C PHE A 41 -0.93 -4.19 -8.24
N ASN A 42 -1.60 -3.68 -9.28
CA ASN A 42 -2.91 -4.16 -9.69
C ASN A 42 -2.79 -5.47 -10.48
N GLY A 43 -3.48 -6.49 -9.99
CA GLY A 43 -3.49 -7.84 -10.54
C GLY A 43 -2.94 -8.91 -9.58
N GLY A 44 -2.57 -8.59 -8.35
CA GLY A 44 -1.99 -9.57 -7.42
C GLY A 44 -0.55 -9.94 -7.78
N ASN A 45 0.42 -9.25 -7.16
CA ASN A 45 1.84 -9.43 -7.43
C ASN A 45 2.31 -10.82 -6.96
N ASP A 46 3.07 -11.52 -7.80
CA ASP A 46 3.68 -12.79 -7.41
C ASP A 46 4.78 -12.58 -6.37
N GLY A 47 4.43 -12.88 -5.12
CA GLY A 47 5.33 -12.74 -3.98
C GLY A 47 6.57 -13.63 -4.06
N LEU A 48 6.43 -14.89 -4.51
CA LEU A 48 7.54 -15.85 -4.54
C LEU A 48 8.53 -15.61 -5.66
N ASN A 49 8.10 -14.89 -6.71
CA ASN A 49 8.98 -14.37 -7.75
C ASN A 49 9.39 -12.91 -7.52
N THR A 50 8.96 -12.28 -6.43
CA THR A 50 9.38 -10.92 -6.04
C THR A 50 10.42 -10.97 -4.91
N VAL A 51 10.07 -11.63 -3.81
CA VAL A 51 10.92 -11.94 -2.65
C VAL A 51 11.04 -13.45 -2.56
N ILE A 52 12.22 -13.95 -2.88
CA ILE A 52 12.45 -15.32 -3.30
C ILE A 52 13.01 -16.12 -2.11
N PRO A 53 12.38 -17.24 -1.71
CA PRO A 53 12.92 -18.13 -0.68
C PRO A 53 14.04 -19.00 -1.27
N ILE A 54 15.19 -18.39 -1.57
CA ILE A 54 16.32 -18.99 -2.30
C ILE A 54 16.96 -20.21 -1.61
N ALA A 55 16.65 -20.47 -0.34
CA ALA A 55 17.10 -21.66 0.39
C ALA A 55 16.05 -22.78 0.50
N ASP A 56 14.79 -22.55 0.09
CA ASP A 56 13.76 -23.59 0.11
C ASP A 56 13.75 -24.33 -1.23
N GLU A 57 14.21 -25.58 -1.24
CA GLU A 57 14.28 -26.41 -2.45
C GLU A 57 12.90 -26.64 -3.10
N ARG A 58 11.82 -26.54 -2.33
CA ARG A 58 10.45 -26.67 -2.84
C ARG A 58 10.12 -25.55 -3.82
N TYR A 59 10.74 -24.37 -3.70
CA TYR A 59 10.50 -23.26 -4.63
C TYR A 59 10.74 -23.69 -6.08
N ARG A 60 11.82 -24.42 -6.36
CA ARG A 60 12.14 -24.91 -7.70
C ARG A 60 11.13 -25.96 -8.17
N ALA A 61 10.70 -26.86 -7.28
CA ALA A 61 9.71 -27.89 -7.61
C ALA A 61 8.33 -27.30 -7.90
N LEU A 62 7.94 -26.26 -7.15
CA LEU A 62 6.68 -25.55 -7.30
C LEU A 62 6.64 -24.65 -8.54
N ARG A 63 7.81 -24.18 -9.00
CA ARG A 63 7.98 -23.24 -10.12
C ARG A 63 8.88 -23.78 -11.24
N PRO A 64 8.48 -24.85 -11.96
CA PRO A 64 9.35 -25.49 -12.95
C PRO A 64 9.93 -24.52 -13.99
N THR A 65 9.14 -23.55 -14.48
CA THR A 65 9.60 -22.57 -15.47
C THR A 65 9.75 -21.16 -14.91
N LEU A 66 9.05 -20.85 -13.80
CA LEU A 66 9.12 -19.54 -13.16
C LEU A 66 10.26 -19.40 -12.15
N HIS A 67 10.90 -20.49 -11.68
CA HIS A 67 11.93 -20.37 -10.65
C HIS A 67 13.09 -19.47 -11.08
N ILE A 68 13.55 -18.64 -10.16
CA ILE A 68 14.75 -17.83 -10.33
C ILE A 68 15.89 -18.52 -9.59
N PRO A 69 16.94 -18.97 -10.30
CA PRO A 69 18.11 -19.59 -9.68
C PRO A 69 18.78 -18.70 -8.62
N ARG A 70 19.31 -19.33 -7.56
CA ARG A 70 19.94 -18.66 -6.41
C ARG A 70 21.09 -17.71 -6.80
N ASP A 71 21.85 -18.07 -7.83
CA ASP A 71 22.97 -17.28 -8.36
C ASP A 71 22.52 -16.08 -9.21
N ARG A 72 21.28 -16.09 -9.71
CA ARG A 72 20.68 -14.96 -10.42
C ARG A 72 19.96 -13.99 -9.48
N ALA A 73 19.39 -14.48 -8.39
CA ALA A 73 18.68 -13.67 -7.40
C ALA A 73 19.61 -12.64 -6.72
N LEU A 74 19.07 -11.47 -6.39
CA LEU A 74 19.78 -10.49 -5.56
C LEU A 74 19.69 -10.94 -4.11
N ARG A 75 20.79 -11.43 -3.54
CA ARG A 75 20.78 -11.97 -2.18
C ARG A 75 20.59 -10.86 -1.14
N LEU A 76 19.62 -11.06 -0.23
CA LEU A 76 19.43 -10.23 0.96
C LEU A 76 20.10 -10.86 2.18
N ASP A 77 19.97 -12.18 2.30
CA ASP A 77 20.66 -13.01 3.29
C ASP A 77 20.95 -14.43 2.73
N ASP A 78 21.14 -15.42 3.59
CA ASP A 78 21.38 -16.81 3.18
C ASP A 78 20.13 -17.53 2.68
N ARG A 79 18.94 -17.07 3.05
CA ARG A 79 17.64 -17.71 2.82
C ARG A 79 16.73 -16.97 1.85
N THR A 80 16.95 -15.66 1.70
CA THR A 80 16.05 -14.73 1.03
C THR A 80 16.80 -13.94 -0.04
N GLY A 81 16.21 -13.85 -1.23
CA GLY A 81 16.69 -13.02 -2.32
C GLY A 81 15.57 -12.19 -2.95
N LEU A 82 15.90 -11.38 -3.94
CA LEU A 82 14.95 -10.60 -4.72
C LEU A 82 15.05 -10.93 -6.20
N HIS A 83 13.96 -10.66 -6.92
CA HIS A 83 13.95 -10.68 -8.37
C HIS A 83 15.09 -9.79 -8.95
N PRO A 84 15.84 -10.25 -9.97
CA PRO A 84 16.94 -9.48 -10.56
C PRO A 84 16.55 -8.06 -11.03
N SER A 85 15.33 -7.89 -11.54
CA SER A 85 14.78 -6.59 -11.96
C SER A 85 14.70 -5.55 -10.85
N LEU A 86 14.74 -5.95 -9.56
CA LEU A 86 14.73 -5.02 -8.44
C LEU A 86 16.12 -4.43 -8.13
N ARG A 87 17.15 -4.74 -8.93
CA ARG A 87 18.53 -4.26 -8.76
C ARG A 87 18.65 -2.74 -8.59
N PRO A 88 17.90 -1.89 -9.32
CA PRO A 88 17.92 -0.44 -9.11
C PRO A 88 17.61 0.01 -7.67
N LEU A 89 16.92 -0.81 -6.87
CA LEU A 89 16.58 -0.50 -5.47
C LEU A 89 17.63 -0.98 -4.46
N MET A 90 18.66 -1.71 -4.86
CA MET A 90 19.72 -2.17 -3.95
C MET A 90 20.45 -1.03 -3.21
N PRO A 91 20.66 0.17 -3.79
CA PRO A 91 21.17 1.31 -3.01
C PRO A 91 20.29 1.67 -1.80
N ALA A 92 18.96 1.57 -1.91
CA ALA A 92 18.04 1.81 -0.80
C ALA A 92 18.13 0.70 0.26
N TRP A 93 18.27 -0.56 -0.16
CA TRP A 93 18.53 -1.69 0.74
C TRP A 93 19.83 -1.48 1.53
N ASN A 94 20.92 -1.17 0.83
CA ASN A 94 22.25 -0.98 1.42
C ASN A 94 22.31 0.23 2.36
N ALA A 95 21.51 1.27 2.10
CA ALA A 95 21.36 2.42 3.00
C ALA A 95 20.48 2.11 4.24
N GLY A 96 19.89 0.91 4.33
CA GLY A 96 18.96 0.53 5.38
C GLY A 96 17.64 1.31 5.32
N GLU A 97 17.23 1.76 4.13
CA GLU A 97 16.05 2.60 3.87
C GLU A 97 14.90 1.83 3.21
N TRP A 98 15.05 0.52 3.07
CA TRP A 98 14.05 -0.37 2.47
C TRP A 98 13.69 -1.51 3.42
N ALA A 99 12.46 -1.49 3.89
CA ALA A 99 11.85 -2.58 4.66
C ALA A 99 10.95 -3.43 3.76
N ILE A 100 11.03 -4.74 3.94
CA ILE A 100 10.21 -5.73 3.23
C ILE A 100 9.42 -6.49 4.28
N VAL A 101 8.10 -6.33 4.26
CA VAL A 101 7.20 -7.06 5.16
C VAL A 101 6.63 -8.25 4.40
N GLN A 102 6.97 -9.46 4.83
CA GLN A 102 6.58 -10.72 4.20
C GLN A 102 5.27 -11.25 4.78
N GLY A 103 4.55 -12.05 3.98
CA GLY A 103 3.33 -12.73 4.41
C GLY A 103 2.14 -11.81 4.68
N VAL A 104 2.11 -10.62 4.06
CA VAL A 104 1.03 -9.65 4.25
C VAL A 104 -0.22 -10.07 3.49
N GLY A 105 -1.37 -10.04 4.15
CA GLY A 105 -2.67 -10.28 3.54
C GLY A 105 -3.81 -10.08 4.54
N TYR A 106 -4.93 -10.75 4.34
CA TYR A 106 -6.07 -10.75 5.27
C TYR A 106 -6.76 -12.11 5.28
N ALA A 107 -7.51 -12.37 6.36
CA ALA A 107 -8.29 -13.59 6.49
C ALA A 107 -9.40 -13.68 5.42
N GLN A 108 -9.69 -14.89 4.97
CA GLN A 108 -10.70 -15.16 3.93
C GLN A 108 -10.44 -14.35 2.64
N PRO A 109 -9.26 -14.57 2.00
CA PRO A 109 -8.88 -13.85 0.79
C PRO A 109 -9.97 -13.97 -0.27
N ARG A 110 -10.27 -12.84 -0.91
CA ARG A 110 -11.31 -12.76 -1.93
C ARG A 110 -10.64 -12.84 -3.30
N ARG A 111 -11.18 -13.70 -4.18
CA ARG A 111 -10.69 -13.87 -5.55
C ARG A 111 -11.16 -12.77 -6.52
N SER A 112 -11.92 -11.79 -6.03
CA SER A 112 -12.36 -10.63 -6.81
C SER A 112 -11.39 -9.48 -6.60
N HIS A 113 -10.65 -9.11 -7.64
CA HIS A 113 -9.80 -7.91 -7.69
C HIS A 113 -10.50 -6.70 -7.09
N TYR A 114 -11.69 -6.37 -7.61
CA TYR A 114 -12.47 -5.22 -7.16
C TYR A 114 -12.74 -5.26 -5.66
N ARG A 115 -13.19 -6.40 -5.13
CA ARG A 115 -13.47 -6.51 -3.70
C ARG A 115 -12.21 -6.40 -2.86
N SER A 116 -11.12 -7.02 -3.29
CA SER A 116 -9.83 -6.97 -2.60
C SER A 116 -9.26 -5.55 -2.56
N GLN A 117 -9.37 -4.78 -3.64
CA GLN A 117 -9.03 -3.35 -3.65
C GLN A 117 -9.88 -2.56 -2.66
N GLN A 118 -11.19 -2.82 -2.57
CA GLN A 118 -12.06 -2.17 -1.59
C GLN A 118 -11.63 -2.48 -0.15
N ILE A 119 -11.27 -3.73 0.15
CA ILE A 119 -10.78 -4.14 1.47
C ILE A 119 -9.52 -3.34 1.83
N TRP A 120 -8.54 -3.27 0.94
CA TRP A 120 -7.31 -2.49 1.14
C TRP A 120 -7.56 -0.98 1.26
N ASN A 121 -8.48 -0.42 0.47
CA ASN A 121 -8.80 1.00 0.50
C ASN A 121 -9.55 1.40 1.77
N THR A 122 -10.40 0.51 2.30
CA THR A 122 -11.24 0.80 3.46
C THR A 122 -10.67 0.26 4.77
N ALA A 123 -9.62 -0.56 4.72
CA ALA A 123 -9.09 -1.32 5.84
C ALA A 123 -10.17 -2.17 6.55
N SER A 124 -11.12 -2.72 5.79
CA SER A 124 -12.24 -3.51 6.32
C SER A 124 -11.89 -5.00 6.44
N ASP A 125 -12.79 -5.78 7.04
CA ASP A 125 -12.83 -7.23 6.86
C ASP A 125 -13.43 -7.64 5.51
N ALA A 126 -13.27 -8.91 5.14
CA ALA A 126 -13.67 -9.42 3.83
C ALA A 126 -15.19 -9.34 3.59
N ASP A 127 -15.97 -9.44 4.67
CA ASP A 127 -17.42 -9.37 4.75
C ASP A 127 -17.97 -7.97 5.12
N ASP A 128 -17.11 -7.02 5.47
CA ASP A 128 -17.49 -5.65 5.82
C ASP A 128 -17.38 -4.70 4.61
N TYR A 129 -18.52 -4.18 4.14
CA TYR A 129 -18.61 -3.33 2.94
C TYR A 129 -18.72 -1.86 3.33
N ARG A 130 -17.55 -1.21 3.49
CA ARG A 130 -17.47 0.23 3.76
C ARG A 130 -17.39 1.04 2.48
N ARG A 131 -17.94 2.25 2.51
CA ARG A 131 -17.89 3.22 1.38
C ARG A 131 -16.67 4.12 1.43
N GLU A 132 -16.25 4.50 2.64
CA GLU A 132 -15.15 5.45 2.83
C GLU A 132 -13.81 4.74 3.00
N GLY A 133 -12.73 5.33 2.48
CA GLY A 133 -11.37 4.82 2.65
C GLY A 133 -10.80 5.13 4.04
N TRP A 134 -9.87 4.33 4.55
CA TRP A 134 -9.28 4.55 5.87
C TRP A 134 -8.52 5.88 5.95
N LEU A 135 -7.86 6.30 4.87
CA LEU A 135 -7.19 7.60 4.78
C LEU A 135 -8.19 8.75 4.95
N ALA A 136 -9.31 8.69 4.23
CA ALA A 136 -10.37 9.70 4.30
C ALA A 136 -11.03 9.77 5.69
N ARG A 137 -11.10 8.65 6.42
CA ARG A 137 -11.62 8.60 7.80
C ARG A 137 -10.62 9.08 8.87
N SER A 138 -9.32 9.08 8.57
CA SER A 138 -8.28 9.25 9.58
C SER A 138 -7.90 10.70 9.89
N ILE A 139 -7.89 11.55 8.86
CA ILE A 139 -7.43 12.93 8.94
C ILE A 139 -8.26 13.76 7.99
N ALA A 140 -8.40 15.05 8.29
CA ALA A 140 -8.75 16.04 7.26
C ALA A 140 -7.57 16.18 6.28
N SER A 141 -7.34 15.17 5.44
CA SER A 141 -6.26 15.16 4.45
C SER A 141 -6.66 15.96 3.21
N ARG A 142 -5.78 16.86 2.77
CA ARG A 142 -5.71 17.21 1.35
C ARG A 142 -5.05 16.04 0.61
N MET A 143 -5.88 15.14 0.07
CA MET A 143 -5.41 14.06 -0.79
C MET A 143 -5.08 14.62 -2.18
N HIS A 144 -3.88 14.34 -2.68
CA HIS A 144 -3.48 14.66 -4.05
C HIS A 144 -3.30 13.34 -4.82
N THR A 145 -4.30 12.91 -5.58
CA THR A 145 -4.21 11.66 -6.36
C THR A 145 -3.57 11.94 -7.71
N PHE A 146 -2.49 11.24 -8.04
CA PHE A 146 -1.82 11.28 -9.36
C PHE A 146 -1.68 9.86 -9.91
N GLY A 147 -2.52 9.44 -10.88
CA GLY A 147 -2.34 8.20 -11.67
C GLY A 147 -1.84 8.56 -13.08
N THR A 148 -1.06 7.75 -13.81
CA THR A 148 -1.36 6.39 -14.31
C THR A 148 -0.12 5.72 -14.94
N ALA A 149 -0.14 4.39 -15.07
CA ALA A 149 0.31 3.71 -16.29
C ALA A 149 -0.73 2.64 -16.64
N GLU A 150 -1.48 2.91 -17.72
CA GLU A 150 -2.77 2.35 -18.15
C GLU A 150 -3.99 2.67 -17.27
N ALA A 151 -5.09 3.07 -17.90
CA ALA A 151 -6.34 3.46 -17.24
C ALA A 151 -7.00 2.25 -16.56
N GLY A 152 -6.67 2.02 -15.29
CA GLY A 152 -7.39 1.11 -14.39
C GLY A 152 -8.56 1.82 -13.66
N PRO A 153 -9.53 1.07 -13.10
CA PRO A 153 -10.87 1.55 -12.78
C PRO A 153 -10.91 2.34 -11.47
N PHE A 154 -10.48 3.61 -11.49
CA PHE A 154 -10.92 4.56 -10.47
C PHE A 154 -12.08 5.39 -11.02
N PRO A 155 -13.17 5.54 -10.25
CA PRO A 155 -14.27 6.41 -10.66
C PRO A 155 -13.72 7.82 -10.86
N ALA A 156 -14.07 8.41 -11.99
CA ALA A 156 -13.90 9.84 -12.26
C ALA A 156 -14.42 10.62 -11.06
N GLY A 157 -13.51 11.28 -10.32
CA GLY A 157 -13.88 11.93 -9.08
C GLY A 157 -12.76 12.62 -8.32
N VAL A 158 -11.49 12.47 -8.74
CA VAL A 158 -10.44 13.37 -8.26
C VAL A 158 -10.28 14.48 -9.28
N ASP A 159 -10.69 15.67 -8.87
CA ASP A 159 -10.55 16.89 -9.63
C ASP A 159 -9.05 17.23 -9.79
N ALA A 160 -8.47 16.79 -10.90
CA ALA A 160 -7.11 17.12 -11.32
C ALA A 160 -6.96 18.61 -11.65
N SER A 161 -8.04 19.41 -11.65
CA SER A 161 -8.01 20.81 -12.07
C SER A 161 -7.33 21.77 -11.07
N GLN A 162 -7.08 21.36 -9.82
CA GLN A 162 -6.42 22.22 -8.84
C GLN A 162 -4.89 22.25 -8.93
N LEU A 163 -4.30 21.40 -9.77
CA LEU A 163 -2.88 21.43 -10.09
C LEU A 163 -2.77 21.55 -11.61
N HIS A 164 -2.70 22.78 -12.11
CA HIS A 164 -2.27 23.09 -13.48
C HIS A 164 -0.82 22.58 -13.68
N LEU A 165 -0.64 21.27 -13.81
CA LEU A 165 0.67 20.66 -13.99
C LEU A 165 0.66 19.84 -15.29
N PRO A 166 1.57 20.15 -16.24
CA PRO A 166 1.62 19.51 -17.53
C PRO A 166 2.38 18.19 -17.39
N PHE A 167 1.75 17.14 -16.84
CA PHE A 167 2.40 15.84 -16.70
C PHE A 167 1.87 14.84 -17.71
N ASP A 168 2.82 14.26 -18.43
CA ASP A 168 2.64 13.11 -19.29
C ASP A 168 2.67 11.83 -18.45
N MET A 169 1.51 11.30 -18.07
CA MET A 169 1.38 10.07 -17.26
C MET A 169 1.37 8.79 -18.12
N ARG A 170 2.16 8.76 -19.21
CA ARG A 170 2.24 7.59 -20.11
C ARG A 170 3.07 6.42 -19.54
N SER A 171 3.86 6.64 -18.48
CA SER A 171 4.68 5.60 -17.84
C SER A 171 4.72 5.70 -16.32
N PHE A 172 5.09 4.61 -15.65
CA PHE A 172 5.27 4.60 -14.19
C PHE A 172 6.40 5.53 -13.74
N ALA A 173 7.47 5.66 -14.52
CA ALA A 173 8.57 6.58 -14.24
C ALA A 173 8.10 8.05 -14.25
N ALA A 174 7.33 8.46 -15.26
CA ALA A 174 6.76 9.80 -15.31
C ALA A 174 5.79 10.07 -14.14
N SER A 175 5.05 9.05 -13.72
CA SER A 175 4.21 9.12 -12.51
C SER A 175 5.03 9.35 -11.24
N CYS A 176 6.19 8.72 -11.12
CA CYS A 176 7.13 8.93 -10.01
C CYS A 176 7.72 10.34 -10.03
N GLU A 177 8.08 10.89 -11.20
CA GLU A 177 8.54 12.27 -11.33
C GLU A 177 7.47 13.29 -10.92
N ALA A 178 6.22 13.08 -11.35
CA ALA A 178 5.09 13.90 -10.94
C ALA A 178 4.89 13.83 -9.42
N ALA A 179 5.02 12.64 -8.82
CA ALA A 179 4.94 12.46 -7.38
C ALA A 179 6.05 13.22 -6.64
N ALA A 180 7.30 13.17 -7.11
CA ALA A 180 8.41 13.93 -6.52
C ALA A 180 8.12 15.45 -6.53
N ARG A 181 7.64 15.98 -7.66
CA ARG A 181 7.29 17.40 -7.79
C ARG A 181 6.15 17.80 -6.87
N ALA A 182 5.13 16.95 -6.73
CA ALA A 182 4.02 17.18 -5.83
C ALA A 182 4.47 17.18 -4.36
N VAL A 183 5.33 16.25 -3.94
CA VAL A 183 5.92 16.25 -2.59
C VAL A 183 6.69 17.56 -2.36
N HIS A 184 7.53 17.97 -3.30
CA HIS A 184 8.29 19.20 -3.19
C HIS A 184 7.40 20.45 -3.10
N ALA A 185 6.35 20.54 -3.92
CA ALA A 185 5.41 21.66 -3.90
C ALA A 185 4.62 21.74 -2.58
N SER A 186 4.42 20.60 -1.92
CA SER A 186 3.68 20.52 -0.66
C SER A 186 4.54 20.66 0.60
N ARG A 187 5.86 20.79 0.49
CA ARG A 187 6.79 20.77 1.65
C ARG A 187 6.53 21.82 2.73
N ALA A 188 5.96 22.97 2.35
CA ALA A 188 5.65 24.08 3.25
C ALA A 188 4.20 24.03 3.79
N GLN A 189 3.38 23.11 3.30
CA GLN A 189 1.98 23.00 3.69
C GLN A 189 1.85 22.32 5.06
N LYS A 190 0.82 22.70 5.82
CA LYS A 190 0.44 22.00 7.05
C LYS A 190 -0.32 20.72 6.71
N GLY A 191 -0.03 19.64 7.42
CA GLY A 191 -0.68 18.33 7.22
C GLY A 191 0.23 17.34 6.49
N VAL A 192 -0.39 16.34 5.85
CA VAL A 192 0.29 15.28 5.10
C VAL A 192 -0.19 15.27 3.66
N THR A 193 0.73 14.98 2.75
CA THR A 193 0.47 14.78 1.33
C THR A 193 0.33 13.28 1.09
N VAL A 194 -0.80 12.85 0.54
CA VAL A 194 -1.00 11.45 0.13
C VAL A 194 -1.10 11.41 -1.38
N ILE A 195 -0.22 10.62 -2.00
CA ILE A 195 -0.14 10.37 -3.44
C ILE A 195 -0.38 8.88 -3.67
N ARG A 196 -1.09 8.56 -4.74
CA ARG A 196 -1.39 7.18 -5.10
C ARG A 196 -1.03 6.93 -6.55
N LEU A 197 -0.08 6.04 -6.77
CA LEU A 197 0.38 5.54 -8.05
C LEU A 197 -0.20 4.14 -8.28
N ALA A 198 -0.40 3.78 -9.55
CA ALA A 198 -0.83 2.44 -9.93
C ALA A 198 0.11 1.90 -11.02
N LEU A 199 0.51 0.64 -10.86
CA LEU A 199 1.22 -0.15 -11.85
C LEU A 199 0.37 -1.39 -12.14
N ASN A 200 -0.19 -1.43 -13.35
CA ASN A 200 -1.09 -2.49 -13.79
C ASN A 200 -0.33 -3.64 -14.47
N GLY A 201 -1.01 -4.78 -14.63
CA GLY A 201 -0.50 -5.90 -15.41
C GLY A 201 0.08 -7.04 -14.58
N PHE A 202 -0.02 -6.98 -13.24
CA PHE A 202 0.34 -8.09 -12.36
C PHE A 202 -0.66 -9.25 -12.43
N ASP A 203 -1.72 -9.13 -13.26
CA ASP A 203 -2.69 -10.20 -13.45
C ASP A 203 -2.16 -11.35 -14.34
N THR A 204 -1.10 -12.02 -13.89
CA THR A 204 -0.26 -12.92 -14.70
C THR A 204 -0.66 -14.39 -14.60
N HIS A 205 -1.84 -14.74 -15.11
CA HIS A 205 -2.32 -16.13 -15.18
C HIS A 205 -1.62 -16.99 -16.23
N GLU A 206 -0.93 -16.36 -17.18
CA GLU A 206 -0.24 -17.04 -18.27
C GLU A 206 1.09 -16.34 -18.60
N HIS A 207 2.07 -17.15 -19.02
CA HIS A 207 3.36 -16.69 -19.56
C HIS A 207 4.00 -15.56 -18.75
N GLN A 208 4.01 -15.73 -17.42
CA GLN A 208 4.24 -14.66 -16.45
C GLN A 208 5.64 -14.07 -16.51
N ALA A 209 6.68 -14.89 -16.73
CA ALA A 209 8.08 -14.56 -16.43
C ALA A 209 8.52 -13.19 -17.00
N ALA A 210 8.35 -12.96 -18.31
CA ALA A 210 8.79 -11.73 -18.96
C ALA A 210 7.96 -10.51 -18.54
N ARG A 211 6.64 -10.67 -18.41
CA ARG A 211 5.73 -9.58 -18.00
C ARG A 211 6.04 -9.15 -16.57
N HIS A 212 6.11 -10.09 -15.63
CA HIS A 212 6.40 -9.82 -14.22
C HIS A 212 7.78 -9.17 -14.05
N ALA A 213 8.80 -9.68 -14.73
CA ALA A 213 10.14 -9.09 -14.73
C ALA A 213 10.15 -7.63 -15.24
N SER A 214 9.39 -7.34 -16.29
CA SER A 214 9.25 -5.98 -16.85
C SER A 214 8.54 -5.03 -15.87
N LEU A 215 7.47 -5.48 -15.22
CA LEU A 215 6.74 -4.67 -14.23
C LEU A 215 7.63 -4.37 -13.01
N LEU A 216 8.36 -5.36 -12.50
CA LEU A 216 9.30 -5.14 -11.40
C LEU A 216 10.45 -4.19 -11.80
N ALA A 217 10.91 -4.23 -13.05
CA ALA A 217 11.92 -3.29 -13.56
C ALA A 217 11.36 -1.86 -13.60
N GLN A 218 10.16 -1.67 -14.17
CA GLN A 218 9.49 -0.36 -14.19
C GLN A 218 9.30 0.21 -12.78
N PHE A 219 8.84 -0.62 -11.84
CA PHE A 219 8.73 -0.25 -10.43
C PHE A 219 10.08 0.17 -9.86
N ALA A 220 11.12 -0.66 -10.03
CA ALA A 220 12.44 -0.40 -9.47
C ALA A 220 13.07 0.88 -10.01
N ASP A 221 13.03 1.09 -11.33
CA ASP A 221 13.57 2.30 -11.98
C ASP A 221 12.82 3.56 -11.53
N GLY A 222 11.49 3.51 -11.52
CA GLY A 222 10.65 4.64 -11.09
C GLY A 222 10.90 5.03 -9.63
N ILE A 223 10.96 4.05 -8.73
CA ILE A 223 11.20 4.31 -7.30
C ILE A 223 12.66 4.70 -7.02
N ALA A 224 13.63 4.18 -7.77
CA ALA A 224 15.02 4.62 -7.67
C ALA A 224 15.16 6.11 -8.04
N SER A 225 14.59 6.52 -9.18
CA SER A 225 14.57 7.93 -9.62
C SER A 225 13.83 8.85 -8.63
N LEU A 226 12.68 8.39 -8.11
CA LEU A 226 11.94 9.07 -7.05
C LEU A 226 12.81 9.29 -5.80
N ARG A 227 13.49 8.24 -5.33
CA ARG A 227 14.38 8.30 -4.17
C ARG A 227 15.51 9.30 -4.40
N GLU A 228 16.17 9.27 -5.55
CA GLU A 228 17.23 10.21 -5.90
C GLU A 228 16.74 11.67 -5.86
N THR A 229 15.62 11.94 -6.52
CA THR A 229 15.02 13.28 -6.59
C THR A 229 14.61 13.81 -5.20
N LEU A 230 13.96 12.97 -4.40
CA LEU A 230 13.53 13.34 -3.04
C LEU A 230 14.73 13.44 -2.09
N THR A 231 15.80 12.69 -2.30
CA THR A 231 17.03 12.81 -1.51
C THR A 231 17.70 14.15 -1.80
N ALA A 232 17.86 14.50 -3.08
CA ALA A 232 18.47 15.76 -3.51
C ALA A 232 17.70 16.99 -3.01
N SER A 233 16.37 16.89 -2.87
CA SER A 233 15.53 17.96 -2.33
C SER A 233 15.37 17.95 -0.81
N GLY A 234 15.94 16.96 -0.11
CA GLY A 234 15.83 16.81 1.36
C GLY A 234 14.50 16.22 1.85
N GLU A 235 13.59 15.85 0.96
CA GLU A 235 12.24 15.37 1.29
C GLU A 235 12.17 13.85 1.51
N TRP A 236 13.20 13.09 1.12
CA TRP A 236 13.22 11.62 1.28
C TRP A 236 13.08 11.18 2.74
N ARG A 237 13.67 11.93 3.68
CA ARG A 237 13.56 11.66 5.13
C ARG A 237 12.12 11.75 5.65
N ARG A 238 11.26 12.50 4.97
CA ARG A 238 9.87 12.76 5.37
C ARG A 238 8.86 12.09 4.44
N THR A 239 9.32 11.22 3.54
CA THR A 239 8.48 10.51 2.58
C THR A 239 8.51 9.02 2.87
N LEU A 240 7.33 8.39 2.86
CA LEU A 240 7.16 6.95 2.90
C LEU A 240 6.53 6.48 1.59
N VAL A 241 7.21 5.60 0.88
CA VAL A 241 6.65 4.81 -0.22
C VAL A 241 6.15 3.49 0.35
N MET A 242 4.91 3.12 0.08
CA MET A 242 4.32 1.84 0.51
C MET A 242 3.64 1.15 -0.67
N THR A 243 4.04 -0.09 -0.99
CA THR A 243 3.35 -0.89 -2.01
C THR A 243 2.10 -1.55 -1.44
N ARG A 244 1.10 -1.74 -2.30
CA ARG A 244 -0.10 -2.54 -2.03
C ARG A 244 -0.32 -3.49 -3.19
N SER A 245 -0.90 -4.64 -2.89
CA SER A 245 -1.37 -5.60 -3.86
C SER A 245 -2.59 -6.27 -3.28
N GLU A 246 -3.56 -6.57 -4.14
CA GLU A 246 -4.87 -7.06 -3.73
C GLU A 246 -4.78 -8.35 -2.91
N PHE A 247 -3.88 -9.23 -3.33
CA PHE A 247 -3.58 -10.53 -2.76
C PHE A 247 -2.23 -11.02 -3.32
N GLY A 248 -1.70 -12.10 -2.76
CA GLY A 248 -0.57 -12.84 -3.34
C GLY A 248 -0.97 -13.76 -4.49
N ARG A 249 0.00 -14.54 -4.98
CA ARG A 249 -0.19 -15.57 -6.01
C ARG A 249 0.01 -16.97 -5.45
N SER A 250 -0.55 -17.97 -6.14
CA SER A 250 -0.37 -19.38 -5.80
C SER A 250 1.11 -19.75 -5.73
N ALA A 251 1.48 -20.64 -4.82
CA ALA A 251 2.86 -21.10 -4.73
C ALA A 251 3.21 -22.02 -5.90
N HIS A 252 2.25 -22.76 -6.43
CA HIS A 252 2.41 -23.56 -7.65
C HIS A 252 2.27 -22.68 -8.90
N GLU A 253 3.16 -22.89 -9.85
CA GLU A 253 2.98 -22.48 -11.24
C GLU A 253 1.88 -23.32 -11.90
N ASN A 254 1.03 -22.68 -12.72
CA ASN A 254 -0.03 -23.35 -13.47
C ASN A 254 0.45 -23.82 -14.86
N ASP A 255 -0.36 -24.62 -15.55
CA ASP A 255 -0.01 -25.20 -16.86
C ASP A 255 0.23 -24.14 -17.96
N ALA A 256 -0.33 -22.93 -17.80
CA ALA A 256 -0.14 -21.81 -18.71
C ALA A 256 1.18 -21.05 -18.46
N ARG A 257 2.04 -21.54 -17.56
CA ARG A 257 3.29 -20.88 -17.13
C ARG A 257 3.04 -19.53 -16.48
N GLY A 258 1.95 -19.43 -15.72
CA GLY A 258 1.60 -18.31 -14.86
C GLY A 258 1.29 -18.78 -13.45
N THR A 259 0.54 -17.96 -12.70
CA THR A 259 0.11 -18.30 -11.33
C THR A 259 -1.34 -17.90 -11.10
N ASP A 260 -2.02 -18.65 -10.25
CA ASP A 260 -3.39 -18.36 -9.84
C ASP A 260 -3.42 -17.44 -8.61
N HIS A 261 -4.62 -17.07 -8.17
CA HIS A 261 -4.78 -16.23 -6.99
C HIS A 261 -4.29 -16.95 -5.74
N GLY A 262 -3.56 -16.23 -4.89
CA GLY A 262 -3.14 -16.67 -3.56
C GLY A 262 -3.61 -15.71 -2.46
N ALA A 263 -2.91 -15.73 -1.32
CA ALA A 263 -3.30 -14.95 -0.15
C ALA A 263 -2.20 -13.94 0.26
N GLY A 264 -1.12 -14.43 0.87
CA GLY A 264 -0.03 -13.62 1.41
C GLY A 264 0.98 -13.18 0.35
N ALA A 265 1.42 -11.93 0.44
CA ALA A 265 2.46 -11.35 -0.43
C ALA A 265 3.45 -10.51 0.37
N PRO A 266 4.68 -10.28 -0.14
CA PRO A 266 5.58 -9.28 0.40
C PRO A 266 5.17 -7.86 -0.04
N HIS A 267 5.33 -6.90 0.86
CA HIS A 267 5.12 -5.47 0.60
C HIS A 267 6.37 -4.67 0.95
N PHE A 268 6.58 -3.59 0.19
CA PHE A 268 7.77 -2.77 0.27
C PHE A 268 7.45 -1.42 0.90
N LEU A 269 8.32 -1.03 1.84
CA LEU A 269 8.28 0.25 2.54
C LEU A 269 9.64 0.90 2.30
N LEU A 270 9.67 2.05 1.62
CA LEU A 270 10.91 2.78 1.33
C LEU A 270 10.83 4.21 1.85
N GLY A 271 11.91 4.73 2.44
CA GLY A 271 11.97 6.10 2.92
C GLY A 271 13.20 6.37 3.79
N GLY A 272 13.62 7.62 3.92
CA GLY A 272 14.81 7.97 4.72
C GLY A 272 14.61 7.75 6.24
N ALA A 273 13.35 7.71 6.69
CA ALA A 273 12.99 7.35 8.07
C ALA A 273 12.62 5.86 8.24
N VAL A 274 12.72 5.04 7.18
CA VAL A 274 12.47 3.60 7.28
C VAL A 274 13.68 2.91 7.91
N ARG A 275 13.41 2.00 8.84
CA ARG A 275 14.37 1.01 9.34
C ARG A 275 14.31 -0.21 8.43
N GLY A 276 15.26 -0.30 7.51
CA GLY A 276 15.34 -1.37 6.52
C GLY A 276 15.60 -2.74 7.13
N GLY A 277 15.27 -3.78 6.36
CA GLY A 277 15.36 -5.17 6.76
C GLY A 277 14.16 -6.02 6.34
N LEU A 278 14.20 -7.30 6.67
CA LEU A 278 13.10 -8.24 6.51
C LEU A 278 12.22 -8.23 7.78
N PHE A 279 10.91 -8.12 7.60
CA PHE A 279 9.91 -8.14 8.65
C PHE A 279 8.82 -9.17 8.33
N GLY A 280 8.08 -9.60 9.35
CA GLY A 280 7.12 -10.70 9.22
C GLY A 280 7.82 -12.04 9.05
N ASP A 281 7.07 -13.05 8.62
CA ASP A 281 7.59 -14.40 8.43
C ASP A 281 7.89 -14.67 6.96
N ALA A 282 9.02 -15.31 6.69
CA ALA A 282 9.31 -15.86 5.37
C ALA A 282 8.23 -16.91 4.99
N PRO A 283 7.89 -17.05 3.69
CA PRO A 283 6.90 -18.02 3.26
C PRO A 283 7.33 -19.44 3.59
N LYS A 284 6.41 -20.25 4.13
CA LYS A 284 6.61 -21.67 4.44
C LYS A 284 5.97 -22.52 3.35
N LEU A 285 6.79 -23.02 2.41
CA LEU A 285 6.28 -23.71 1.22
C LEU A 285 5.80 -25.15 1.48
N ASP A 286 5.95 -25.65 2.71
CA ASP A 286 5.32 -26.87 3.21
C ASP A 286 4.00 -26.62 3.96
N GLN A 287 3.56 -25.37 4.08
CA GLN A 287 2.35 -24.96 4.79
C GLN A 287 1.50 -24.06 3.90
N LEU A 288 1.15 -24.56 2.72
CA LEU A 288 0.26 -23.88 1.79
C LEU A 288 -1.20 -23.99 2.25
N ASP A 289 -2.02 -23.02 1.87
CA ASP A 289 -3.46 -23.10 2.09
C ASP A 289 -4.14 -24.12 1.14
N ALA A 290 -5.44 -24.31 1.29
CA ALA A 290 -6.23 -25.26 0.51
C ALA A 290 -6.21 -24.98 -1.01
N ASP A 291 -5.88 -23.76 -1.41
CA ASP A 291 -5.79 -23.31 -2.80
C ASP A 291 -4.33 -23.30 -3.31
N GLY A 292 -3.37 -23.78 -2.50
CA GLY A 292 -1.96 -23.77 -2.83
C GLY A 292 -1.30 -22.38 -2.70
N GLY A 293 -1.97 -21.42 -2.07
CA GLY A 293 -1.43 -20.09 -1.76
C GLY A 293 -0.55 -20.10 -0.52
N VAL A 294 0.34 -19.11 -0.42
CA VAL A 294 1.05 -18.82 0.84
C VAL A 294 0.07 -18.15 1.81
N PRO A 295 -0.21 -18.70 3.00
CA PRO A 295 -1.10 -18.07 3.96
C PRO A 295 -0.57 -16.70 4.42
N ALA A 296 -1.50 -15.77 4.70
CA ALA A 296 -1.14 -14.51 5.32
C ALA A 296 -0.74 -14.73 6.79
N SER A 297 0.49 -14.33 7.17
CA SER A 297 0.98 -14.32 8.54
C SER A 297 0.96 -12.92 9.17
N VAL A 298 0.88 -11.88 8.33
CA VAL A 298 0.80 -10.47 8.74
C VAL A 298 -0.50 -9.88 8.19
N ASP A 299 -1.36 -9.39 9.09
CA ASP A 299 -2.55 -8.67 8.67
C ASP A 299 -2.17 -7.31 8.07
N PHE A 300 -2.63 -7.01 6.85
CA PHE A 300 -2.28 -5.77 6.15
C PHE A 300 -2.67 -4.51 6.91
N ARG A 301 -3.67 -4.59 7.80
CA ARG A 301 -4.10 -3.44 8.60
C ARG A 301 -3.03 -3.03 9.61
N ARG A 302 -2.04 -3.88 9.89
CA ARG A 302 -0.82 -3.47 10.60
C ARG A 302 0.01 -2.46 9.82
N LEU A 303 0.05 -2.53 8.48
CA LEU A 303 0.68 -1.49 7.66
C LEU A 303 -0.10 -0.17 7.80
N CYS A 304 -1.42 -0.22 7.69
CA CYS A 304 -2.29 0.96 7.89
C CYS A 304 -2.11 1.56 9.29
N ALA A 305 -2.11 0.74 10.33
CA ALA A 305 -1.90 1.17 11.71
C ALA A 305 -0.51 1.78 11.89
N THR A 306 0.53 1.24 11.26
CA THR A 306 1.88 1.83 11.31
C THR A 306 1.93 3.23 10.69
N VAL A 307 1.23 3.42 9.56
CA VAL A 307 1.13 4.76 8.95
C VAL A 307 0.39 5.73 9.89
N LEU A 308 -0.73 5.31 10.46
CA LEU A 308 -1.52 6.18 11.33
C LEU A 308 -0.80 6.48 12.66
N ASP A 309 -0.43 5.44 13.39
CA ASP A 309 0.11 5.55 14.75
C ASP A 309 1.57 6.04 14.73
N ALA A 310 2.45 5.37 13.98
CA ALA A 310 3.89 5.63 14.05
C ALA A 310 4.34 6.78 13.14
N CYS A 311 3.69 6.98 11.99
CA CYS A 311 4.10 8.03 11.06
C CYS A 311 3.42 9.37 11.34
N TRP A 312 2.15 9.36 11.79
CA TRP A 312 1.31 10.56 11.91
C TRP A 312 0.77 10.84 13.31
N SER A 313 1.01 9.95 14.29
CA SER A 313 0.47 10.06 15.65
C SER A 313 -1.06 10.13 15.69
N VAL A 314 -1.73 9.45 14.76
CA VAL A 314 -3.19 9.33 14.67
C VAL A 314 -3.58 7.95 15.17
N ALA A 315 -4.44 7.87 16.18
CA ALA A 315 -4.89 6.59 16.72
C ALA A 315 -5.58 5.77 15.63
N SER A 316 -5.03 4.59 15.32
CA SER A 316 -5.51 3.72 14.25
C SER A 316 -6.82 3.00 14.59
N ALA A 317 -7.03 2.65 15.86
CA ALA A 317 -8.15 1.81 16.28
C ALA A 317 -9.54 2.40 15.92
N PRO A 318 -9.83 3.70 16.14
CA PRO A 318 -11.09 4.30 15.70
C PRO A 318 -11.28 4.33 14.18
N VAL A 319 -10.18 4.41 13.42
CA VAL A 319 -10.22 4.50 11.95
C VAL A 319 -10.43 3.13 11.32
N ILE A 320 -9.70 2.12 11.80
CA ILE A 320 -9.72 0.75 11.26
C ILE A 320 -10.89 -0.04 11.86
N GLY A 321 -11.28 0.28 13.10
CA GLY A 321 -12.37 -0.37 13.85
C GLY A 321 -11.87 -1.34 14.94
N ARG A 322 -10.56 -1.56 15.04
CA ARG A 322 -9.90 -2.33 16.11
C ARG A 322 -8.41 -1.99 16.16
N SER A 323 -7.74 -2.31 17.27
CA SER A 323 -6.30 -2.11 17.43
C SER A 323 -5.49 -3.14 16.65
N PHE A 324 -4.42 -2.68 16.01
CA PHE A 324 -3.38 -3.50 15.40
C PHE A 324 -2.03 -3.03 15.89
N GLU A 325 -1.15 -3.95 16.28
CA GLU A 325 0.21 -3.59 16.68
C GLU A 325 1.00 -3.06 15.46
N PRO A 326 1.52 -1.82 15.52
CA PRO A 326 2.36 -1.26 14.47
C PRO A 326 3.59 -2.14 14.19
N LEU A 327 4.00 -2.17 12.93
CA LEU A 327 5.21 -2.85 12.51
C LEU A 327 6.42 -1.95 12.78
N PRO A 328 7.54 -2.49 13.25
CA PRO A 328 8.64 -1.66 13.70
C PRO A 328 9.58 -1.32 12.53
N PHE A 329 9.06 -0.82 11.41
CA PHE A 329 9.86 -0.41 10.24
C PHE A 329 10.09 1.11 10.17
N VAL A 330 9.59 1.89 11.14
CA VAL A 330 9.81 3.35 11.21
C VAL A 330 10.85 3.63 12.29
N ARG A 331 11.85 4.45 11.99
CA ARG A 331 12.82 4.98 12.96
C ARG A 331 12.11 6.09 13.76
N VAL A 332 11.58 5.72 14.92
CA VAL A 332 11.08 6.65 15.95
C VAL A 332 12.21 7.36 16.66
#